data_AF-A0A838L6X7-F1
#
_entry.id   AF-A0A838L6X7-F1
#
_cell.length_a   1.000
_cell.length_b   1.000
_cell.length_c   1.000
_cell.angle_alpha   90.00
_cell.angle_beta   90.00
_cell.angle_gamma   90.00
#
_symmetry.space_group_name_H-M   'P 1'
#
loop_
_entity.id
_entity.type
_entity.pdbx_description
1 polymer ?
#
loop_
_entity_poly.entity_id
_entity_poly.type
_entity_poly.pdbx_seq_one_letter_code
_entity_poly.pdbx_strand_id
1 'polypeptide(L)'
;MIAAWARLWTIPVACADAGVRMVETMTFAPLVVQGRLPAIQDAISDPWSADHAELRRMVGEKMVAWSKAAVSLQRDAMTLAFRPLSRNPTQMWSDWTSMIEIACRMPGRSHRPIHRAVVANHRRLSSKRTQQTP
;
A
#
# COMPACT_ATOMS: atom_id res chain seq x y z
N MET A 1 -27.89 7.04 -14.74
CA MET A 1 -27.90 8.33 -14.00
C MET A 1 -27.83 8.15 -12.48
N ILE A 2 -28.73 7.39 -11.84
CA ILE A 2 -28.72 7.14 -10.38
C ILE A 2 -27.38 6.55 -9.90
N ALA A 3 -26.80 5.60 -10.62
CA ALA A 3 -25.50 5.01 -10.27
C ALA A 3 -24.33 6.01 -10.31
N ALA A 4 -24.33 6.96 -11.25
CA ALA A 4 -23.30 8.01 -11.33
C ALA A 4 -23.40 8.96 -10.12
N TRP A 5 -24.62 9.28 -9.71
CA TRP A 5 -24.89 10.05 -8.49
C TRP A 5 -24.44 9.31 -7.23
N ALA A 6 -24.74 8.01 -7.11
CA ALA A 6 -24.32 7.21 -5.97
C ALA A 6 -22.77 7.15 -5.85
N ARG A 7 -22.05 7.05 -6.97
CA ARG A 7 -20.57 7.06 -6.97
C ARG A 7 -20.01 8.33 -6.35
N LEU A 8 -20.54 9.49 -6.70
CA LEU A 8 -20.08 10.79 -6.16
C LEU A 8 -20.09 10.82 -4.63
N TRP A 9 -21.11 10.23 -4.00
CA TRP A 9 -21.21 10.14 -2.55
C TRP A 9 -20.19 9.20 -1.89
N THR A 10 -19.65 8.23 -2.64
CA THR A 10 -18.65 7.28 -2.13
C THR A 10 -17.20 7.75 -2.30
N ILE A 11 -16.95 8.75 -3.15
CA ILE A 11 -15.60 9.25 -3.44
C ILE A 11 -14.89 9.79 -2.19
N PRO A 12 -15.52 10.61 -1.32
CA PRO A 12 -14.87 11.08 -0.09
C PRO A 12 -14.45 9.94 0.84
N VAL A 13 -15.28 8.89 0.94
CA VAL A 13 -14.97 7.71 1.76
C VAL A 13 -13.75 6.96 1.22
N ALA A 14 -13.63 6.84 -0.11
CA ALA A 14 -12.46 6.25 -0.74
C ALA A 14 -11.17 7.04 -0.47
N CYS A 15 -11.23 8.38 -0.53
CA CYS A 15 -10.11 9.25 -0.19
C CYS A 15 -9.72 9.12 1.28
N ALA A 16 -10.71 9.05 2.18
CA ALA A 16 -10.48 8.87 3.61
C ALA A 16 -9.81 7.53 3.93
N ASP A 17 -10.27 6.41 3.35
CA ASP A 17 -9.63 5.08 3.52
C ASP A 17 -8.18 5.09 3.02
N ALA A 18 -7.89 5.79 1.91
CA ALA A 18 -6.52 5.96 1.43
C ALA A 18 -5.66 6.75 2.44
N GLY A 19 -6.19 7.85 2.97
CA GLY A 19 -5.52 8.69 3.97
C GLY A 19 -5.20 7.93 5.26
N VAL A 20 -6.17 7.18 5.80
CA VAL A 20 -5.99 6.35 7.00
C VAL A 20 -4.85 5.35 6.82
N ARG A 21 -4.83 4.62 5.70
CA ARG A 21 -3.75 3.66 5.40
C ARG A 21 -2.39 4.33 5.25
N MET A 22 -2.36 5.56 4.74
CA MET A 22 -1.11 6.30 4.61
C MET A 22 -0.57 6.68 6.00
N VAL A 23 -1.42 7.20 6.88
CA VAL A 23 -1.08 7.52 8.27
C VAL A 23 -0.66 6.27 9.06
N GLU A 24 -1.38 5.16 8.93
CA GLU A 24 -1.01 3.90 9.57
C GLU A 24 0.36 3.42 9.09
N THR A 25 0.63 3.48 7.78
CA THR A 25 1.96 3.15 7.25
C THR A 25 3.04 4.06 7.81
N MET A 26 2.79 5.37 7.90
CA MET A 26 3.75 6.34 8.48
C MET A 26 3.99 6.08 9.98
N THR A 27 3.00 5.57 10.68
CA THR A 27 3.09 5.22 12.11
C THR A 27 3.86 3.91 12.32
N PHE A 28 3.58 2.88 11.52
CA PHE A 28 4.17 1.56 11.71
C PHE A 28 5.53 1.36 11.01
N ALA A 29 5.83 2.12 9.96
CA ALA A 29 7.10 1.97 9.24
C ALA A 29 8.33 2.22 10.13
N PRO A 30 8.38 3.27 10.98
CA PRO A 30 9.47 3.46 11.94
C PRO A 30 9.60 2.29 12.93
N LEU A 31 8.48 1.73 13.40
CA LEU A 31 8.48 0.59 14.33
C LEU A 31 9.03 -0.69 13.69
N VAL A 32 8.73 -0.91 12.41
CA VAL A 32 9.32 -2.03 11.64
C VAL A 32 10.83 -1.85 11.47
N VAL A 33 11.30 -0.63 11.21
CA VAL A 33 12.74 -0.34 11.11
C VAL A 33 13.40 -0.57 12.46
N GLN A 34 12.86 -0.01 13.55
CA GLN A 34 13.38 -0.19 14.90
C GLN A 34 13.45 -1.67 15.30
N GLY A 35 12.41 -2.46 14.99
CA GLY A 35 12.41 -3.90 15.26
C GLY A 35 13.43 -4.71 14.45
N ARG A 36 14.01 -4.13 13.40
CA ARG A 36 15.00 -4.76 12.52
C ARG A 36 16.42 -4.24 12.74
N LEU A 37 16.59 -3.14 13.48
CA LEU A 37 17.90 -2.57 13.78
C LEU A 37 18.86 -3.57 14.44
N PRO A 38 18.45 -4.41 15.41
CA PRO A 38 19.36 -5.38 16.02
C PRO A 38 19.94 -6.37 14.99
N ALA A 39 19.10 -6.98 14.16
CA ALA A 39 19.57 -7.92 13.13
C ALA A 39 20.49 -7.26 12.08
N ILE A 40 20.29 -5.97 11.80
CA ILE A 40 21.17 -5.19 10.92
C ILE A 40 22.49 -4.87 11.63
N GLN A 41 22.43 -4.51 12.91
CA GLN A 41 23.59 -4.22 13.72
C GLN A 41 24.46 -5.46 13.89
N ASP A 42 23.86 -6.61 14.21
CA ASP A 42 24.55 -7.90 14.31
C ASP A 42 25.29 -8.22 13.01
N ALA A 43 24.66 -7.96 11.86
CA ALA A 43 25.26 -8.14 10.55
C ALA A 43 26.42 -7.18 10.23
N ILE A 44 26.47 -6.01 10.87
CA ILE A 44 27.58 -5.06 10.72
C ILE A 44 28.73 -5.44 11.66
N SER A 45 28.43 -5.82 12.90
CA SER A 45 29.44 -6.13 13.92
C SER A 45 30.07 -7.50 13.77
N ASP A 46 29.26 -8.52 13.43
CA ASP A 46 29.72 -9.87 13.15
C ASP A 46 29.00 -10.41 11.91
N PRO A 47 29.54 -10.10 10.72
CA PRO A 47 28.92 -10.51 9.48
C PRO A 47 28.78 -12.03 9.31
N TRP A 48 29.60 -12.86 9.99
CA TRP A 48 29.63 -14.31 9.76
C TRP A 48 28.62 -15.09 10.61
N SER A 49 28.19 -14.52 11.75
CA SER A 49 27.16 -15.13 12.61
C SER A 49 25.77 -14.48 12.46
N ALA A 50 25.65 -13.49 11.58
CA ALA A 50 24.42 -12.74 11.38
C ALA A 50 23.25 -13.57 10.83
N ASP A 51 22.02 -13.17 11.17
CA ASP A 51 20.79 -13.77 10.61
C ASP A 51 20.57 -13.35 9.15
N HIS A 52 21.34 -13.94 8.24
CA HIS A 52 21.24 -13.71 6.80
C HIS A 52 19.88 -14.08 6.23
N ALA A 53 19.16 -15.01 6.86
CA ALA A 53 17.81 -15.40 6.46
C ALA A 53 16.82 -14.24 6.67
N GLU A 54 16.87 -13.57 7.83
CA GLU A 54 16.08 -12.36 8.09
C GLU A 54 16.50 -11.22 7.16
N LEU A 55 17.80 -10.96 6.96
CA LEU A 55 18.27 -9.90 6.05
C LEU A 55 17.74 -10.08 4.62
N ARG A 56 17.86 -11.29 4.07
CA ARG A 56 17.34 -11.63 2.73
C ARG A 56 15.82 -11.47 2.66
N ARG A 57 15.11 -11.90 3.71
CA ARG A 57 13.66 -11.76 3.82
C ARG A 57 13.24 -10.30 3.80
N MET A 58 13.95 -9.42 4.50
CA MET A 58 13.62 -7.98 4.53
C MET A 58 13.62 -7.33 3.15
N VAL A 59 14.64 -7.63 2.34
CA VAL A 59 14.76 -7.10 0.97
C VAL A 59 13.67 -7.70 0.08
N GLY A 60 13.47 -9.02 0.15
CA GLY A 60 12.45 -9.71 -0.64
C GLY A 60 11.03 -9.18 -0.37
N GLU A 61 10.67 -8.97 0.90
CA GLU A 61 9.37 -8.42 1.28
C GLU A 61 9.14 -7.00 0.73
N LYS A 62 10.16 -6.14 0.80
CA LYS A 62 10.08 -4.78 0.24
C LYS A 62 9.88 -4.83 -1.27
N MET A 63 10.70 -5.58 -1.99
CA MET A 63 10.59 -5.71 -3.45
C MET A 63 9.23 -6.24 -3.88
N VAL A 64 8.71 -7.28 -3.21
CA VAL A 64 7.38 -7.84 -3.51
C VAL A 64 6.27 -6.82 -3.26
N ALA A 65 6.33 -6.07 -2.16
CA ALA A 65 5.32 -5.05 -1.85
C ALA A 65 5.32 -3.91 -2.88
N TRP A 66 6.50 -3.40 -3.24
CA TRP A 66 6.66 -2.35 -4.24
C TRP A 66 6.25 -2.80 -5.64
N SER A 67 6.62 -4.01 -6.07
CA SER A 67 6.19 -4.54 -7.37
C SER A 67 4.67 -4.68 -7.45
N LYS A 68 4.01 -5.16 -6.39
CA LYS A 68 2.54 -5.23 -6.33
C LYS A 68 1.89 -3.84 -6.37
N ALA A 69 2.49 -2.87 -5.69
CA ALA A 69 2.04 -1.47 -5.71
C ALA A 69 2.17 -0.87 -7.12
N ALA A 70 3.31 -1.08 -7.78
CA ALA A 70 3.57 -0.61 -9.15
C ALA A 70 2.57 -1.21 -10.15
N VAL A 71 2.32 -2.52 -10.08
CA VAL A 71 1.33 -3.19 -10.94
C VAL A 71 -0.08 -2.64 -10.69
N SER A 72 -0.45 -2.36 -9.43
CA SER A 72 -1.75 -1.74 -9.13
C SER A 72 -1.85 -0.33 -9.71
N LEU A 73 -0.81 0.49 -9.54
CA LEU A 73 -0.73 1.84 -10.08
C LEU A 73 -0.85 1.83 -11.61
N GLN A 74 -0.11 0.95 -12.27
CA GLN A 74 -0.12 0.83 -13.73
C GLN A 74 -1.49 0.43 -14.27
N ARG A 75 -2.21 -0.50 -13.61
CA ARG A 75 -3.57 -0.86 -14.04
C ARG A 75 -4.53 0.33 -13.98
N ASP A 76 -4.54 1.06 -12.86
CA ASP A 76 -5.43 2.21 -12.70
C ASP A 76 -5.03 3.34 -13.69
N ALA A 77 -3.73 3.58 -13.89
CA ALA A 77 -3.22 4.55 -14.87
C ALA A 77 -3.61 4.21 -16.31
N MET A 78 -3.44 2.94 -16.73
CA MET A 78 -3.87 2.49 -18.06
C MET A 78 -5.38 2.60 -18.23
N THR A 79 -6.14 2.29 -17.18
CA THR A 79 -7.61 2.44 -17.21
C THR A 79 -8.01 3.90 -17.43
N LEU A 80 -7.33 4.86 -16.80
CA LEU A 80 -7.59 6.29 -16.99
C LEU A 80 -7.14 6.78 -18.38
N ALA A 81 -5.96 6.34 -18.86
CA ALA A 81 -5.38 6.80 -20.11
C ALA A 81 -6.14 6.31 -21.35
N PHE A 82 -6.66 5.08 -21.33
CA PHE A 82 -7.29 4.46 -22.49
C PHE A 82 -8.81 4.40 -22.42
N ARG A 83 -9.45 5.06 -21.45
CA ARG A 83 -10.91 5.05 -21.36
C ARG A 83 -11.52 5.92 -22.47
N PRO A 84 -12.34 5.36 -23.38
CA PRO A 84 -13.05 6.16 -24.36
C PRO A 84 -14.12 7.01 -23.66
N LEU A 85 -14.18 8.31 -23.98
CA LEU A 85 -15.27 9.17 -23.57
C LEU A 85 -16.40 9.08 -24.60
N SER A 86 -17.61 8.80 -24.14
CA SER A 86 -18.78 8.80 -25.02
C SER A 86 -19.10 10.20 -25.53
N ARG A 87 -19.56 10.28 -26.79
CA ARG A 87 -20.15 11.52 -27.37
C ARG A 87 -21.60 11.76 -26.94
N ASN A 88 -22.25 10.76 -26.33
CA ASN A 88 -23.59 10.92 -25.78
C ASN A 88 -23.48 11.63 -24.41
N PRO A 89 -24.13 12.79 -24.19
CA PRO A 89 -24.02 13.56 -22.95
C PRO A 89 -24.33 12.78 -21.67
N THR A 90 -25.35 11.91 -21.70
CA THR A 90 -25.75 11.12 -20.53
C THR A 90 -24.73 10.04 -20.17
N GLN A 91 -24.11 9.45 -21.20
CA GLN A 91 -23.07 8.45 -21.03
C GLN A 91 -21.74 9.11 -20.65
N MET A 92 -21.43 10.26 -21.26
CA MET A 92 -20.27 11.10 -20.96
C MET A 92 -20.24 11.48 -19.47
N TRP A 93 -21.38 11.82 -18.88
CA TRP A 93 -21.50 12.08 -17.43
C TRP A 93 -21.14 10.84 -16.58
N SER A 94 -21.62 9.66 -16.98
CA SER A 94 -21.27 8.42 -16.28
C SER A 94 -19.78 8.08 -16.43
N ASP A 95 -19.19 8.32 -17.59
CA ASP A 95 -17.77 8.06 -17.84
C ASP A 95 -16.88 9.00 -17.01
N TRP A 96 -17.23 10.29 -16.96
CA TRP A 96 -16.55 11.29 -16.13
C TRP A 96 -16.56 10.92 -14.65
N THR A 97 -17.73 10.60 -14.08
CA THR A 97 -17.84 10.22 -12.66
C THR A 97 -17.05 8.95 -12.34
N SER A 98 -17.00 7.99 -13.26
CA SER A 98 -16.15 6.80 -13.12
C SER A 98 -14.66 7.11 -13.17
N MET A 99 -14.20 8.04 -14.02
CA MET A 99 -12.79 8.45 -14.07
C MET A 99 -12.35 9.13 -12.77
N ILE A 100 -13.18 10.04 -12.23
CA ILE A 100 -12.90 10.69 -10.94
C ILE A 100 -12.82 9.64 -9.83
N GLU A 101 -13.75 8.68 -9.80
CA GLU A 101 -13.71 7.59 -8.82
C GLU A 101 -12.42 6.76 -8.90
N ILE A 102 -11.97 6.40 -10.11
CA ILE A 102 -10.72 5.66 -10.31
C ILE A 102 -9.54 6.49 -9.82
N ALA A 103 -9.45 7.76 -10.19
CA ALA A 103 -8.38 8.66 -9.78
C ALA A 103 -8.32 8.82 -8.25
N CYS A 104 -9.46 8.98 -7.58
CA CYS A 104 -9.52 9.09 -6.12
C CYS A 104 -9.18 7.78 -5.39
N ARG A 105 -9.53 6.62 -5.96
CA ARG A 105 -9.22 5.31 -5.36
C ARG A 105 -7.77 4.87 -5.64
N MET A 106 -7.14 5.36 -6.70
CA MET A 106 -5.84 4.94 -7.18
C MET A 106 -4.74 5.02 -6.11
N PRO A 107 -4.56 6.14 -5.36
CA PRO A 107 -3.58 6.20 -4.27
C PRO A 107 -3.80 5.13 -3.19
N GLY A 108 -5.06 4.92 -2.79
CA GLY A 108 -5.40 3.92 -1.77
C GLY A 108 -5.16 2.48 -2.24
N ARG A 109 -5.43 2.18 -3.51
CA ARG A 109 -5.20 0.87 -4.12
C ARG A 109 -3.72 0.58 -4.31
N SER A 110 -2.97 1.53 -4.87
CA SER A 110 -1.54 1.37 -5.11
C SER A 110 -0.73 1.27 -3.83
N HIS A 111 -1.13 1.98 -2.76
CA HIS A 111 -0.47 1.90 -1.46
C HIS A 111 -0.82 0.65 -0.65
N ARG A 112 -1.95 0.00 -0.93
CA ARG A 112 -2.46 -1.15 -0.16
C ARG A 112 -1.45 -2.29 0.02
N PRO A 113 -0.65 -2.70 -0.98
CA PRO A 113 0.36 -3.75 -0.80
C PRO A 113 1.46 -3.35 0.19
N ILE A 114 1.90 -2.09 0.15
CA ILE A 114 2.91 -1.54 1.07
C ILE A 114 2.35 -1.50 2.48
N HIS A 115 1.16 -0.94 2.66
CA HIS A 115 0.46 -0.91 3.95
C HIS A 115 0.32 -2.30 4.57
N ARG A 116 -0.16 -3.28 3.80
CA ARG A 116 -0.28 -4.68 4.26
C ARG A 116 1.04 -5.27 4.70
N ALA A 117 2.11 -5.02 3.96
CA ALA A 117 3.45 -5.51 4.31
C ALA A 117 3.95 -4.88 5.60
N VAL A 118 3.77 -3.57 5.78
CA VAL A 118 4.17 -2.86 7.00
C VAL A 118 3.40 -3.36 8.22
N VAL A 119 2.07 -3.49 8.14
CA VAL A 119 1.24 -3.98 9.25
C VAL A 119 1.58 -5.42 9.61
N ALA A 120 1.74 -6.31 8.61
CA ALA A 120 2.12 -7.70 8.85
C ALA A 120 3.51 -7.81 9.51
N ASN A 121 4.47 -7.00 9.04
CA ASN A 121 5.81 -6.97 9.60
C ASN A 121 5.83 -6.43 11.02
N HIS A 122 5.09 -5.36 11.29
CA HIS A 122 4.95 -4.83 12.64
C HIS A 122 4.41 -5.89 13.59
N ARG A 123 3.31 -6.57 13.23
CA ARG A 123 2.73 -7.65 14.04
C ARG A 123 3.75 -8.75 14.33
N ARG A 124 4.45 -9.24 13.30
CA ARG A 124 5.44 -10.32 13.45
C ARG A 124 6.59 -9.92 14.37
N LEU A 125 7.14 -8.71 14.19
CA LEU A 125 8.26 -8.21 15.00
C LEU A 125 7.83 -7.96 16.45
N SER A 126 6.62 -7.45 16.67
CA SER A 126 6.05 -7.30 18.01
C SER A 126 5.88 -8.66 18.70
N SER A 127 5.39 -9.69 17.99
CA SER A 127 5.30 -11.05 18.54
C SER A 127 6.67 -11.65 18.89
N LYS A 128 7.69 -11.44 18.04
CA LYS A 128 9.07 -11.87 18.34
C LYS A 128 9.59 -11.20 19.61
N ARG A 129 9.37 -9.89 19.79
CA ARG A 129 9.79 -9.16 20.99
C ARG A 129 9.15 -9.71 22.26
N THR A 130 7.84 -9.98 22.24
CA THR A 130 7.13 -10.55 23.40
C THR A 130 7.69 -11.92 23.80
N GLN A 131 8.06 -12.77 22.83
CA GLN A 131 8.66 -14.09 23.10
C GLN A 131 10.09 -14.02 23.67
N GLN A 132 10.78 -12.89 23.49
CA GLN A 132 12.15 -12.68 23.98
C GLN A 132 12.19 -11.98 25.34
N THR A 133 11.04 -11.60 25.91
CA THR A 133 10.96 -10.98 27.23
C THR A 133 10.74 -12.08 28.28
N PRO A 134 11.65 -12.29 29.25
CA PRO A 134 11.51 -13.32 30.29
C PRO A 134 10.33 -13.06 31.24
#